data_AF-A0A843XEA8-F1
#
_entry.id   AF-A0A843XEA8-F1
#
_cell.length_a   1.000
_cell.length_b   1.000
_cell.length_c   1.000
_cell.angle_alpha   90.00
_cell.angle_beta   90.00
_cell.angle_gamma   90.00
#
_symmetry.space_group_name_H-M   'P 1'
#
loop_
_entity.id
_entity.type
_entity.pdbx_description
1 polymer ?
#
loop_
_entity_poly.entity_id
_entity_poly.type
_entity_poly.pdbx_seq_one_letter_code
_entity_poly.pdbx_strand_id
1 'polypeptide(L)'
;MAARSLLRRGSALASLLRHHEIAATAVTSSPTRGPLLHLQTQGHSTATASEAGKKAPNMKTFQIYRWSPEDGGKPKLEEFQIDLNECGPMVLDALIQIKNEVDPSLTFRRSCREGICGSCAMNIDGDNGLACLTKIKKDQAGPMMITPLPHMFVMKDLVVDMTNFYAQYKSVEPWLKRKDSPPVSGKEIPQSKMDRAKLDGMYECILCACCSTSCPSYWWNPELYLGPAALLHAH
;
A
#
# COMPACT_ATOMS: atom_id res chain seq x y z
N MET A 1 -21.20 -30.56 -48.73
CA MET A 1 -22.59 -31.00 -48.87
C MET A 1 -23.32 -30.78 -47.55
N ALA A 2 -24.45 -30.06 -47.61
CA ALA A 2 -25.58 -29.93 -46.66
C ALA A 2 -25.29 -29.89 -45.14
N ALA A 3 -25.49 -28.80 -44.38
CA ALA A 3 -26.68 -27.96 -44.13
C ALA A 3 -27.84 -28.61 -43.36
N ARG A 4 -28.12 -28.07 -42.15
CA ARG A 4 -29.44 -27.77 -41.51
C ARG A 4 -29.23 -27.64 -39.98
N SER A 5 -29.32 -26.47 -39.33
CA SER A 5 -30.48 -25.58 -39.08
C SER A 5 -31.58 -26.23 -38.22
N LEU A 6 -31.92 -25.58 -37.09
CA LEU A 6 -33.26 -25.06 -36.69
C LEU A 6 -33.26 -24.78 -35.15
N LEU A 7 -33.29 -23.51 -34.74
CA LEU A 7 -34.44 -22.75 -34.15
C LEU A 7 -34.69 -23.01 -32.64
N ARG A 8 -34.42 -22.02 -31.76
CA ARG A 8 -35.26 -20.87 -31.30
C ARG A 8 -36.31 -21.22 -30.22
N ARG A 9 -36.23 -20.50 -29.09
CA ARG A 9 -37.28 -19.78 -28.30
C ARG A 9 -36.60 -19.31 -26.99
N GLY A 10 -36.42 -18.02 -26.69
CA GLY A 10 -37.41 -17.03 -26.22
C GLY A 10 -37.76 -17.28 -24.74
N SER A 11 -37.83 -16.36 -23.78
CA SER A 11 -37.93 -14.90 -23.75
C SER A 11 -37.90 -14.43 -22.27
N ALA A 12 -37.44 -13.20 -22.03
CA ALA A 12 -37.80 -12.24 -20.97
C ALA A 12 -37.62 -12.61 -19.47
N LEU A 13 -36.66 -11.94 -18.81
CA LEU A 13 -36.82 -11.50 -17.43
C LEU A 13 -36.88 -9.97 -17.40
N ALA A 14 -37.99 -9.46 -16.89
CA ALA A 14 -38.27 -8.05 -16.75
C ALA A 14 -37.72 -7.49 -15.43
N SER A 15 -37.24 -6.25 -15.55
CA SER A 15 -36.88 -5.27 -14.53
C SER A 15 -37.86 -5.17 -13.37
N LEU A 16 -37.34 -4.95 -12.15
CA LEU A 16 -38.01 -4.26 -11.04
C LEU A 16 -36.95 -3.66 -10.10
N LEU A 17 -36.45 -2.47 -10.46
CA LEU A 17 -35.74 -1.55 -9.56
C LEU A 17 -36.77 -0.96 -8.58
N ARG A 18 -36.53 -1.09 -7.26
CA ARG A 18 -37.26 -0.34 -6.24
C ARG A 18 -36.35 0.76 -5.70
N HIS A 19 -36.75 2.01 -5.97
CA HIS A 19 -36.22 3.21 -5.35
C HIS A 19 -36.76 3.31 -3.92
N HIS A 20 -35.87 3.51 -2.94
CA HIS A 20 -36.23 3.97 -1.61
C HIS A 20 -35.99 5.48 -1.55
N GLU A 21 -37.07 6.25 -1.45
CA GLU A 21 -37.05 7.68 -1.11
C GLU A 21 -36.73 7.84 0.37
N ILE A 22 -35.74 8.69 0.68
CA ILE A 22 -35.45 9.17 2.03
C ILE A 22 -35.94 10.62 2.10
N ALA A 23 -36.98 10.86 2.88
CA ALA A 23 -37.52 12.19 3.14
C ALA A 23 -36.59 12.96 4.08
N ALA A 24 -36.08 14.10 3.62
CA ALA A 24 -35.36 15.09 4.41
C ALA A 24 -36.33 16.19 4.85
N THR A 25 -36.57 16.33 6.15
CA THR A 25 -37.34 17.43 6.73
C THR A 25 -36.39 18.49 7.27
N ALA A 26 -36.29 19.61 6.55
CA ALA A 26 -35.65 20.82 7.03
C ALA A 26 -36.61 21.58 7.95
N VAL A 27 -36.15 21.94 9.15
CA VAL A 27 -36.89 22.82 10.07
C VAL A 27 -36.22 24.19 10.06
N THR A 28 -36.95 25.18 9.58
CA THR A 28 -36.60 26.60 9.61
C THR A 28 -37.34 27.28 10.77
N SER A 29 -36.64 28.05 11.61
CA SER A 29 -37.26 29.17 12.34
C SER A 29 -36.23 30.19 12.81
N SER A 30 -36.49 31.43 12.39
CA SER A 30 -35.74 32.68 12.58
C SER A 30 -35.79 33.23 14.03
N PRO A 31 -35.01 34.29 14.35
CA PRO A 31 -34.66 34.65 15.72
C PRO A 31 -35.59 35.71 16.32
N THR A 32 -35.79 35.67 17.64
CA THR A 32 -36.40 36.77 18.40
C THR A 32 -35.51 37.17 19.58
N ARG A 33 -35.17 38.46 19.62
CA ARG A 33 -34.45 39.15 20.70
C ARG A 33 -35.41 39.42 21.86
N GLY A 34 -34.94 39.18 23.08
CA GLY A 34 -35.54 39.63 24.35
C GLY A 34 -34.46 39.85 25.41
N PRO A 35 -34.67 40.73 26.42
CA PRO A 35 -33.64 41.62 26.92
C PRO A 35 -32.88 41.15 28.17
N LEU A 36 -31.76 41.86 28.38
CA LEU A 36 -30.79 41.80 29.47
C LEU A 36 -31.39 41.74 30.89
N LEU A 37 -30.85 40.83 31.69
CA LEU A 37 -30.87 40.90 33.16
C LEU A 37 -29.48 40.53 33.71
N HIS A 38 -28.94 41.47 34.50
CA HIS A 38 -27.77 41.34 35.35
C HIS A 38 -27.87 40.10 36.27
N LEU A 39 -26.77 39.40 36.54
CA LEU A 39 -26.03 39.47 37.82
C LEU A 39 -25.06 38.27 38.00
N GLN A 40 -23.93 38.56 38.65
CA GLN A 40 -23.01 37.67 39.38
C GLN A 40 -21.86 37.03 38.60
N THR A 41 -20.70 37.70 38.70
CA THR A 41 -19.36 37.11 38.57
C THR A 41 -19.18 36.00 39.61
N GLN A 42 -19.14 34.75 39.16
CA GLN A 42 -18.54 33.66 39.93
C GLN A 42 -17.12 33.41 39.41
N GLY A 43 -16.16 33.46 40.33
CA GLY A 43 -14.76 33.19 40.07
C GLY A 43 -14.60 31.81 39.45
N HIS A 44 -13.90 31.76 38.32
CA HIS A 44 -13.44 30.51 37.74
C HIS A 44 -12.36 29.94 38.66
N SER A 45 -12.78 29.01 39.52
CA SER A 45 -11.88 28.06 40.14
C SER A 45 -11.16 27.31 39.02
N THR A 46 -9.84 27.49 38.92
CA THR A 46 -8.97 26.71 38.05
C THR A 46 -9.00 25.26 38.53
N ALA A 47 -9.98 24.51 38.03
CA ALA A 47 -9.98 23.07 38.13
C ALA A 47 -8.75 22.56 37.38
N THR A 48 -7.78 22.06 38.14
CA THR A 48 -6.70 21.23 37.65
C THR A 48 -7.30 20.14 36.76
N ALA A 49 -6.95 20.16 35.47
CA ALA A 49 -7.29 19.10 34.53
C ALA A 49 -6.68 17.80 35.08
N SER A 50 -7.54 16.98 35.68
CA SER A 50 -7.24 15.61 36.06
C SER A 50 -6.83 14.84 34.81
N GLU A 51 -5.66 14.19 34.83
CA GLU A 51 -5.22 13.21 33.84
C GLU A 51 -6.19 12.01 33.87
N ALA A 52 -7.33 12.18 33.21
CA ALA A 52 -8.34 11.14 33.08
C ALA A 52 -7.89 10.12 32.02
N GLY A 53 -7.47 8.94 32.47
CA GLY A 53 -7.77 7.67 31.80
C GLY A 53 -6.92 7.27 30.59
N LYS A 54 -5.59 7.44 30.62
CA LYS A 54 -4.74 6.75 29.64
C LYS A 54 -4.86 5.24 29.83
N LYS A 55 -5.32 4.54 28.79
CA LYS A 55 -5.34 3.08 28.73
C LYS A 55 -3.93 2.55 28.99
N ALA A 56 -3.81 1.41 29.68
CA ALA A 56 -2.52 0.77 29.89
C ALA A 56 -1.77 0.57 28.55
N PRO A 57 -0.46 0.85 28.49
CA PRO A 57 0.32 0.74 27.26
C PRO A 57 0.20 -0.64 26.63
N ASN A 58 0.00 -0.69 25.32
CA ASN A 58 -0.07 -1.93 24.54
C ASN A 58 1.21 -2.09 23.72
N MET A 59 2.29 -2.48 24.39
CA MET A 59 3.62 -2.53 23.80
C MET A 59 3.75 -3.67 22.78
N LYS A 60 4.24 -3.36 21.58
CA LYS A 60 4.68 -4.32 20.58
C LYS A 60 6.15 -4.14 20.28
N THR A 61 6.87 -5.26 20.21
CA THR A 61 8.28 -5.27 19.83
C THR A 61 8.41 -5.49 18.32
N PHE A 62 9.26 -4.69 17.68
CA PHE A 62 9.70 -4.84 16.30
C PHE A 62 11.20 -5.11 16.30
N GLN A 63 11.62 -6.13 15.57
CA GLN A 63 13.03 -6.46 15.39
C GLN A 63 13.43 -6.10 13.95
N ILE A 64 14.24 -5.06 13.78
CA ILE A 64 14.49 -4.43 12.48
C ILE A 64 15.95 -4.63 12.09
N TYR A 65 16.17 -5.05 10.84
CA TYR A 65 17.49 -5.06 10.23
C TYR A 65 18.10 -3.66 10.17
N ARG A 66 19.33 -3.54 10.69
CA ARG A 66 20.13 -2.31 10.67
C ARG A 66 21.48 -2.54 10.04
N TRP A 67 21.85 -1.65 9.13
CA TRP A 67 23.20 -1.58 8.56
C TRP A 67 23.43 -0.22 7.91
N SER A 68 24.61 0.35 8.11
CA SER A 68 25.03 1.61 7.50
C SER A 68 26.39 1.44 6.84
N PRO A 69 26.60 1.94 5.61
CA PRO A 69 27.92 1.96 4.99
C PRO A 69 28.90 2.89 5.72
N GLU A 70 28.39 3.83 6.54
CA GLU A 70 29.18 4.86 7.23
C GLU A 70 29.82 4.34 8.52
N ASP A 71 29.21 3.36 9.18
CA ASP A 71 29.58 2.96 10.55
C ASP A 71 30.63 1.85 10.59
N GLY A 72 30.97 1.25 9.44
CA GLY A 72 31.91 0.12 9.31
C GLY A 72 31.46 -1.18 10.01
N GLY A 73 30.27 -1.19 10.59
CA GLY A 73 29.72 -2.32 11.34
C GLY A 73 29.14 -3.44 10.47
N LYS A 74 28.95 -4.61 11.08
CA LYS A 74 28.20 -5.72 10.48
C LYS A 74 26.69 -5.48 10.61
N PRO A 75 25.88 -6.03 9.70
CA PRO A 75 24.44 -6.03 9.85
C PRO A 75 24.01 -6.62 11.19
N LYS A 76 22.99 -6.01 11.81
CA LYS A 76 22.45 -6.45 13.10
C LYS A 76 20.93 -6.34 13.09
N LEU A 77 20.30 -7.05 14.02
CA LEU A 77 18.89 -6.86 14.35
C LEU A 77 18.80 -5.97 15.59
N GLU A 78 17.97 -4.94 15.52
CA GLU A 78 17.73 -4.00 16.61
C GLU A 78 16.26 -4.00 17.01
N GLU A 79 16.00 -3.95 18.31
CA GLU A 79 14.64 -4.03 18.84
C GLU A 79 14.08 -2.66 19.18
N PHE A 80 12.84 -2.43 18.78
CA PHE A 80 12.08 -1.22 19.07
C PHE A 80 10.74 -1.59 19.70
N GLN A 81 10.38 -0.92 20.79
CA GLN A 81 9.08 -1.11 21.43
C GLN A 81 8.18 0.09 21.14
N ILE A 82 6.97 -0.19 20.64
CA ILE A 82 5.98 0.84 20.27
C ILE A 82 4.67 0.55 20.98
N ASP A 83 4.06 1.58 21.59
CA ASP A 83 2.71 1.47 22.13
C ASP A 83 1.68 1.52 20.99
N LEU A 84 1.00 0.40 20.77
CA LEU A 84 -0.04 0.26 19.75
C LEU A 84 -1.31 1.07 20.04
N ASN A 85 -1.47 1.65 21.24
CA ASN A 85 -2.53 2.61 21.50
C ASN A 85 -2.24 3.98 20.86
N GLU A 86 -0.97 4.29 20.60
CA GLU A 86 -0.50 5.57 20.02
C GLU A 86 0.05 5.41 18.58
N CYS A 87 0.00 4.20 18.03
CA CYS A 87 0.47 3.87 16.68
C CYS A 87 -0.70 3.57 15.73
N GLY A 88 -0.53 3.94 14.46
CA GLY A 88 -1.41 3.49 13.38
C GLY A 88 -1.39 1.96 13.18
N PRO A 89 -2.37 1.40 12.44
CA PRO A 89 -2.55 -0.04 12.37
C PRO A 89 -1.55 -0.78 11.47
N MET A 90 -0.79 -0.07 10.62
CA MET A 90 0.08 -0.66 9.61
C MET A 90 1.54 -0.67 10.06
N VAL A 91 2.33 -1.61 9.55
CA VAL A 91 3.77 -1.71 9.83
C VAL A 91 4.50 -0.42 9.44
N LEU A 92 4.08 0.24 8.35
CA LEU A 92 4.64 1.54 7.97
C LEU A 92 4.41 2.62 9.02
N ASP A 93 3.27 2.61 9.73
CA ASP A 93 3.00 3.57 10.79
C ASP A 93 4.00 3.41 11.94
N ALA A 94 4.28 2.16 12.33
CA ALA A 94 5.29 1.85 13.34
C ALA A 94 6.69 2.26 12.89
N LEU A 95 7.08 1.98 11.63
CA LEU A 95 8.40 2.40 11.10
C LEU A 95 8.57 3.93 11.12
N ILE A 96 7.52 4.66 10.79
CA ILE A 96 7.53 6.13 10.83
C ILE A 96 7.60 6.64 12.25
N GLN A 97 6.84 6.04 13.18
CA GLN A 97 6.88 6.42 14.58
C GLN A 97 8.26 6.18 15.19
N ILE A 98 8.85 5.00 14.94
CA ILE A 98 10.23 4.68 15.35
C ILE A 98 11.18 5.76 14.82
N LYS A 99 11.09 6.09 13.52
CA LYS A 99 11.97 7.12 12.94
C LYS A 99 11.78 8.50 13.55
N ASN A 100 10.53 8.90 13.80
CA ASN A 100 10.24 10.27 14.24
C ASN A 100 10.52 10.48 15.72
N GLU A 101 10.30 9.46 16.55
CA GLU A 101 10.21 9.60 18.01
C GLU A 101 11.29 8.81 18.76
N VAL A 102 11.89 7.79 18.15
CA VAL A 102 12.84 6.88 18.83
C VAL A 102 14.23 6.96 18.22
N ASP A 103 14.36 6.67 16.92
CA ASP A 103 15.65 6.67 16.21
C ASP A 103 15.52 7.28 14.79
N PRO A 104 15.84 8.58 14.64
CA PRO A 104 15.86 9.26 13.35
C PRO A 104 16.83 8.70 12.31
N SER A 105 17.79 7.86 12.71
CA SER A 105 18.74 7.24 11.78
C SER A 105 18.14 6.06 11.00
N LEU A 106 17.02 5.48 11.45
CA LEU A 106 16.33 4.40 10.74
C LEU A 106 15.93 4.83 9.33
N THR A 107 16.37 4.07 8.33
CA THR A 107 16.20 4.41 6.91
C THR A 107 15.35 3.37 6.17
N PHE A 108 14.30 3.83 5.46
CA PHE A 108 13.42 3.01 4.63
C PHE A 108 12.76 3.86 3.54
N ARG A 109 12.28 3.21 2.47
CA ARG A 109 11.53 3.90 1.40
C ARG A 109 10.03 3.88 1.69
N ARG A 110 9.39 5.04 1.48
CA ARG A 110 7.91 5.20 1.55
C ARG A 110 7.46 6.40 0.71
N SER A 111 6.24 6.33 0.17
CA SER A 111 5.62 7.46 -0.53
C SER A 111 4.10 7.49 -0.31
N CYS A 112 3.32 6.78 -1.12
CA CYS A 112 1.85 6.90 -1.17
C CYS A 112 1.13 6.63 0.17
N ARG A 113 1.44 5.48 0.80
CA ARG A 113 0.77 4.89 1.98
C ARG A 113 -0.54 4.14 1.72
N GLU A 114 -1.02 4.08 0.48
CA GLU A 114 -2.19 3.27 0.08
C GLU A 114 -1.83 2.07 -0.81
N GLY A 115 -0.54 1.73 -0.93
CA GLY A 115 -0.08 0.52 -1.60
C GLY A 115 -0.04 0.58 -3.13
N ILE A 116 -0.07 1.78 -3.72
CA ILE A 116 -0.05 1.94 -5.18
C ILE A 116 1.35 2.18 -5.77
N CYS A 117 2.28 2.76 -5.00
CA CYS A 117 3.61 3.15 -5.53
C CYS A 117 4.68 2.04 -5.46
N GLY A 118 4.43 0.96 -4.73
CA GLY A 118 5.40 -0.13 -4.52
C GLY A 118 6.64 0.19 -3.65
N SER A 119 6.86 1.45 -3.25
CA SER A 119 8.14 1.87 -2.64
C SER A 119 8.48 1.24 -1.29
N CYS A 120 7.48 0.85 -0.49
CA CYS A 120 7.67 0.30 0.86
C CYS A 120 7.68 -1.23 0.89
N ALA A 121 8.07 -1.86 -0.22
CA ALA A 121 8.30 -3.29 -0.29
C ALA A 121 9.48 -3.69 0.62
N MET A 122 9.25 -4.68 1.47
CA MET A 122 10.22 -5.25 2.39
C MET A 122 9.75 -6.63 2.83
N ASN A 123 10.58 -7.34 3.60
CA ASN A 123 10.21 -8.63 4.18
C ASN A 123 9.73 -8.43 5.63
N ILE A 124 8.52 -8.89 5.92
CA ILE A 124 7.83 -8.72 7.20
C ILE A 124 7.41 -10.10 7.70
N ASP A 125 7.98 -10.54 8.82
CA ASP A 125 7.83 -11.89 9.38
C ASP A 125 8.13 -13.02 8.38
N GLY A 126 9.11 -12.83 7.49
CA GLY A 126 9.49 -13.83 6.49
C GLY A 126 8.77 -13.69 5.15
N ASP A 127 7.70 -12.89 5.06
CA ASP A 127 6.94 -12.68 3.83
C ASP A 127 7.21 -11.31 3.20
N ASN A 128 7.38 -11.27 1.87
CA ASN A 128 7.50 -10.01 1.16
C ASN A 128 6.15 -9.31 1.05
N GLY A 129 6.08 -8.05 1.49
CA GLY A 129 4.85 -7.28 1.49
C GLY A 129 5.10 -5.77 1.44
N LEU A 130 4.01 -5.01 1.31
CA LEU A 130 4.05 -3.55 1.38
C LEU A 130 3.79 -3.13 2.82
N ALA A 131 4.75 -2.50 3.48
CA ALA A 131 4.60 -2.09 4.88
C ALA A 131 3.35 -1.22 5.13
N CYS A 132 2.90 -0.44 4.14
CA CYS A 132 1.70 0.38 4.25
C CYS A 132 0.38 -0.39 4.19
N LEU A 133 0.38 -1.64 3.73
CA LEU A 133 -0.80 -2.51 3.69
C LEU A 133 -0.71 -3.70 4.64
N THR A 134 0.47 -3.96 5.21
CA THR A 134 0.66 -5.01 6.20
C THR A 134 0.23 -4.52 7.58
N LYS A 135 -0.82 -5.14 8.14
CA LYS A 135 -1.30 -4.85 9.49
C LYS A 135 -0.30 -5.33 10.54
N ILE A 136 -0.15 -4.57 11.61
CA ILE A 136 0.58 -5.00 12.81
C ILE A 136 -0.20 -6.16 13.45
N LYS A 137 0.47 -7.31 13.59
CA LYS A 137 -0.08 -8.50 14.26
C LYS A 137 -0.02 -8.31 15.77
N LYS A 138 -1.09 -7.76 16.33
CA LYS A 138 -1.22 -7.43 17.76
C LYS A 138 -1.01 -8.64 18.67
N ASP A 139 -1.56 -9.79 18.27
CA ASP A 139 -1.60 -11.01 19.08
C ASP A 139 -0.43 -11.98 18.78
N GLN A 140 0.51 -11.61 17.90
CA GLN A 140 1.69 -12.44 17.62
C GLN A 140 2.59 -12.51 18.84
N ALA A 141 2.90 -13.74 19.27
CA ALA A 141 3.94 -14.00 20.26
C ALA A 141 5.32 -13.61 19.71
N GLY A 142 6.08 -12.85 20.49
CA GLY A 142 7.40 -12.36 20.10
C GLY A 142 7.39 -11.11 19.20
N PRO A 143 8.59 -10.67 18.79
CA PRO A 143 8.74 -9.48 17.95
C PRO A 143 8.23 -9.72 16.53
N MET A 144 7.76 -8.65 15.87
CA MET A 144 7.60 -8.66 14.42
C MET A 144 8.94 -8.36 13.75
N MET A 145 9.41 -9.25 12.89
CA MET A 145 10.72 -9.11 12.25
C MET A 145 10.58 -8.36 10.93
N ILE A 146 11.40 -7.34 10.71
CA ILE A 146 11.40 -6.52 9.49
C ILE A 146 12.81 -6.52 8.90
N THR A 147 12.94 -7.04 7.69
CA THR A 147 14.19 -7.09 6.95
C THR A 147 14.03 -6.52 5.54
N PRO A 148 15.12 -6.17 4.83
CA PRO A 148 15.03 -5.68 3.46
C PRO A 148 14.47 -6.76 2.53
N LEU A 149 14.17 -6.40 1.28
CA LEU A 149 13.82 -7.40 0.28
C LEU A 149 14.95 -8.45 0.16
N PRO A 150 14.62 -9.77 0.19
CA PRO A 150 15.63 -10.82 0.25
C PRO A 150 16.58 -10.84 -0.95
N HIS A 151 17.84 -11.20 -0.67
CA HIS A 151 18.89 -11.44 -1.69
C HIS A 151 19.19 -10.23 -2.59
N MET A 152 18.96 -9.01 -2.08
CA MET A 152 19.33 -7.75 -2.73
C MET A 152 20.52 -7.10 -2.00
N PHE A 153 21.31 -6.31 -2.71
CA PHE A 153 22.34 -5.47 -2.07
C PHE A 153 21.67 -4.37 -1.24
N VAL A 154 22.01 -4.31 0.04
CA VAL A 154 21.47 -3.31 0.97
C VAL A 154 22.30 -2.04 0.86
N MET A 155 21.64 -0.90 0.66
CA MET A 155 22.25 0.43 0.61
C MET A 155 22.35 1.06 2.01
N LYS A 156 21.29 0.94 2.81
CA LYS A 156 21.22 1.33 4.23
C LYS A 156 19.92 0.80 4.84
N ASP A 157 20.01 0.16 6.00
CA ASP A 157 18.87 -0.41 6.73
C ASP A 157 17.93 -1.20 5.81
N LEU A 158 16.68 -0.75 5.63
CA LEU A 158 15.65 -1.41 4.83
C LEU A 158 15.64 -0.98 3.35
N VAL A 159 16.63 -0.20 2.91
CA VAL A 159 16.76 0.30 1.54
C VAL A 159 17.70 -0.59 0.75
N VAL A 160 17.18 -1.20 -0.31
CA VAL A 160 17.96 -2.03 -1.23
C VAL A 160 18.28 -1.29 -2.54
N ASP A 161 19.34 -1.72 -3.21
CA ASP A 161 19.64 -1.33 -4.59
C ASP A 161 18.65 -2.01 -5.54
N MET A 162 17.96 -1.22 -6.37
CA MET A 162 16.95 -1.69 -7.33
C MET A 162 17.44 -1.61 -8.78
N THR A 163 18.72 -1.29 -9.00
CA THR A 163 19.29 -1.01 -10.32
C THR A 163 19.13 -2.18 -11.28
N ASN A 164 19.48 -3.40 -10.86
CA ASN A 164 19.31 -4.60 -11.71
C ASN A 164 17.83 -4.87 -12.04
N PHE A 165 16.94 -4.78 -11.04
CA PHE A 165 15.51 -4.97 -11.23
C PHE A 165 14.94 -4.03 -12.31
N TYR A 166 15.30 -2.74 -12.26
CA TYR A 166 14.86 -1.78 -13.27
C TYR A 166 15.54 -1.97 -14.63
N ALA A 167 16.81 -2.40 -14.65
CA ALA A 167 17.51 -2.72 -15.89
C ALA A 167 16.82 -3.88 -16.63
N GLN A 168 16.40 -4.92 -15.91
CA GLN A 168 15.65 -6.04 -16.47
C GLN A 168 14.27 -5.63 -16.99
N TYR A 169 13.53 -4.80 -16.25
CA TYR A 169 12.27 -4.23 -16.75
C TYR A 169 12.48 -3.42 -18.04
N LYS A 170 13.56 -2.63 -18.14
CA LYS A 170 13.88 -1.90 -19.36
C LYS A 170 14.21 -2.84 -20.53
N SER A 171 14.85 -3.98 -20.26
CA SER A 171 15.30 -4.93 -21.29
C SER A 171 14.15 -5.60 -22.06
N VAL A 172 12.95 -5.67 -21.47
CA VAL A 172 11.77 -6.24 -22.14
C VAL A 172 11.03 -5.22 -23.02
N GLU A 173 11.60 -4.03 -23.17
CA GLU A 173 11.07 -2.94 -24.00
C GLU A 173 9.57 -2.63 -23.74
N PRO A 174 9.19 -2.24 -22.51
CA PRO A 174 7.79 -2.18 -22.06
C PRO A 174 7.05 -0.93 -22.59
N TRP A 175 6.99 -0.79 -23.91
CA TRP A 175 6.26 0.25 -24.62
C TRP A 175 5.57 -0.33 -25.85
N LEU A 176 4.57 0.38 -26.36
CA LEU A 176 3.81 -0.06 -27.53
C LEU A 176 4.70 -0.08 -28.79
N LYS A 177 4.92 -1.27 -29.35
CA LYS A 177 5.66 -1.47 -30.61
C LYS A 177 4.69 -1.76 -31.76
N ARG A 178 4.79 -1.02 -32.86
CA ARG A 178 3.96 -1.20 -34.06
C ARG A 178 4.85 -1.28 -35.30
N LYS A 179 4.46 -2.15 -36.24
CA LYS A 179 5.14 -2.26 -37.54
C LYS A 179 4.77 -1.10 -38.46
N ASP A 180 3.50 -0.69 -38.42
CA ASP A 180 2.94 0.34 -39.30
C ASP A 180 2.52 1.59 -38.52
N SER A 181 2.50 2.73 -39.23
CA SER A 181 1.97 4.00 -38.72
C SER A 181 0.50 3.89 -38.30
N PRO A 182 -0.01 4.77 -37.41
CA PRO A 182 -1.43 4.84 -37.08
C PRO A 182 -2.31 4.88 -38.34
N PRO A 183 -3.41 4.10 -38.40
CA PRO A 183 -4.29 4.10 -39.57
C PRO A 183 -4.83 5.50 -39.88
N VAL A 184 -5.05 6.30 -38.84
CA VAL A 184 -5.45 7.71 -38.93
C VAL A 184 -4.55 8.54 -38.00
N SER A 185 -3.89 9.55 -38.56
CA SER A 185 -3.05 10.46 -37.78
C SER A 185 -3.88 11.24 -36.76
N GLY A 186 -3.39 11.37 -35.53
CA GLY A 186 -4.06 12.11 -34.45
C GLY A 186 -5.30 11.43 -33.86
N LYS A 187 -5.57 10.16 -34.19
CA LYS A 187 -6.66 9.37 -33.62
C LYS A 187 -6.16 8.26 -32.71
N GLU A 188 -7.05 7.79 -31.85
CA GLU A 188 -6.86 6.63 -31.00
C GLU A 188 -6.61 5.35 -31.82
N ILE A 189 -5.94 4.37 -31.21
CA ILE A 189 -5.83 3.02 -31.76
C ILE A 189 -7.05 2.22 -31.29
N PRO A 190 -7.95 1.76 -32.19
CA PRO A 190 -9.12 1.01 -31.77
C PRO A 190 -8.73 -0.33 -31.14
N GLN A 191 -9.28 -0.63 -29.96
CA GLN A 191 -9.15 -1.91 -29.28
C GLN A 191 -10.54 -2.39 -28.82
N SER A 192 -10.85 -3.67 -29.02
CA SER A 192 -12.11 -4.23 -28.55
C SER A 192 -12.11 -4.34 -27.01
N LYS A 193 -13.29 -4.31 -26.38
CA LYS A 193 -13.40 -4.53 -24.93
C LYS A 193 -12.85 -5.91 -24.52
N MET A 194 -13.05 -6.92 -25.35
CA MET A 194 -12.54 -8.27 -25.11
C MET A 194 -11.00 -8.32 -25.14
N ASP A 195 -10.36 -7.59 -26.05
CA ASP A 195 -8.89 -7.54 -26.12
C ASP A 195 -8.31 -6.68 -24.99
N ARG A 196 -8.97 -5.58 -24.62
CA ARG A 196 -8.56 -4.77 -23.46
C ARG A 196 -8.61 -5.56 -22.16
N ALA A 197 -9.64 -6.38 -21.97
CA ALA A 197 -9.80 -7.21 -20.76
C ALA A 197 -8.69 -8.25 -20.59
N LYS A 198 -7.97 -8.64 -21.66
CA LYS A 198 -6.81 -9.53 -21.56
C LYS A 198 -5.64 -8.90 -20.79
N LEU A 199 -5.62 -7.58 -20.65
CA LEU A 199 -4.58 -6.86 -19.90
C LEU A 199 -4.88 -6.81 -18.39
N ASP A 200 -6.12 -7.11 -17.98
CA ASP A 200 -6.51 -7.11 -16.57
C ASP A 200 -5.72 -8.20 -15.82
N GLY A 201 -5.14 -7.85 -14.68
CA GLY A 201 -4.19 -8.66 -13.91
C GLY A 201 -2.72 -8.50 -14.32
N MET A 202 -2.42 -7.76 -15.40
CA MET A 202 -1.05 -7.49 -15.85
C MET A 202 -0.63 -6.05 -15.59
N TYR A 203 -1.42 -5.06 -16.05
CA TYR A 203 -1.02 -3.65 -15.99
C TYR A 203 -1.08 -3.06 -14.57
N GLU A 204 -1.73 -3.75 -13.64
CA GLU A 204 -1.86 -3.38 -12.23
C GLU A 204 -0.56 -3.59 -11.45
N CYS A 205 0.46 -4.22 -12.04
CA CYS A 205 1.77 -4.36 -11.44
C CYS A 205 2.37 -2.98 -11.11
N ILE A 206 2.72 -2.78 -9.84
CA ILE A 206 3.28 -1.53 -9.31
C ILE A 206 4.82 -1.55 -9.23
N LEU A 207 5.47 -2.54 -9.84
CA LEU A 207 6.93 -2.70 -9.85
C LEU A 207 7.58 -2.67 -8.44
N CYS A 208 6.93 -3.27 -7.44
CA CYS A 208 7.43 -3.30 -6.06
C CYS A 208 8.55 -4.34 -5.80
N ALA A 209 8.84 -5.20 -6.77
CA ALA A 209 9.80 -6.31 -6.69
C ALA A 209 9.53 -7.42 -5.66
N CYS A 210 8.44 -7.38 -4.88
CA CYS A 210 8.12 -8.43 -3.89
C CYS A 210 8.12 -9.84 -4.50
N CYS A 211 7.54 -10.00 -5.69
CA CYS A 211 7.45 -11.30 -6.38
C CYS A 211 8.81 -11.81 -6.87
N SER A 212 9.70 -10.92 -7.32
CA SER A 212 11.02 -11.31 -7.82
C SER A 212 11.94 -11.65 -6.66
N THR A 213 11.88 -10.85 -5.61
CA THR A 213 12.67 -11.05 -4.38
C THR A 213 12.09 -12.09 -3.44
N SER A 214 10.97 -12.74 -3.78
CA SER A 214 10.49 -13.97 -3.11
C SER A 214 10.86 -15.25 -3.88
N CYS A 215 11.40 -15.11 -5.09
CA CYS A 215 11.67 -16.24 -5.98
C CYS A 215 13.11 -16.74 -5.82
N PRO A 216 13.33 -17.99 -5.37
CA PRO A 216 14.69 -18.53 -5.24
C PRO A 216 15.47 -18.57 -6.56
N SER A 217 14.81 -18.80 -7.70
CA SER A 217 15.49 -18.73 -9.01
C SER A 217 16.08 -17.35 -9.31
N TYR A 218 15.40 -16.29 -8.85
CA TYR A 218 15.89 -14.92 -8.95
C TYR A 218 17.01 -14.65 -7.95
N TRP A 219 16.96 -15.23 -6.76
CA TRP A 219 18.06 -15.15 -5.79
C TRP A 219 19.35 -15.73 -6.34
N TRP A 220 19.27 -16.92 -6.95
CA TRP A 220 20.46 -17.62 -7.42
C TRP A 220 21.02 -17.08 -8.73
N ASN A 221 20.17 -16.54 -9.61
CA ASN A 221 20.57 -16.12 -10.95
C ASN A 221 19.97 -14.75 -11.35
N PRO A 222 20.12 -13.68 -10.53
CA PRO A 222 19.48 -12.40 -10.79
C PRO A 222 20.00 -11.71 -12.05
N GLU A 223 21.18 -12.09 -12.55
CA GLU A 223 21.80 -11.53 -13.75
C GLU A 223 21.21 -12.12 -15.04
N LEU A 224 20.70 -13.36 -14.98
CA LEU A 224 20.29 -14.15 -16.15
C LEU A 224 18.78 -14.39 -16.18
N TYR A 225 18.17 -14.66 -15.02
CA TYR A 225 16.74 -14.84 -14.90
C TYR A 225 16.07 -13.50 -14.64
N LEU A 226 15.23 -13.06 -15.59
CA LEU A 226 14.54 -11.75 -15.55
C LEU A 226 13.62 -11.57 -14.33
N GLY A 227 13.16 -12.67 -13.72
CA GLY A 227 12.22 -12.63 -12.62
C GLY A 227 10.76 -12.46 -13.05
N PRO A 228 9.81 -12.81 -12.16
CA PRO A 228 8.38 -12.78 -12.46
C PRO A 228 7.86 -11.40 -12.83
N ALA A 229 8.41 -10.32 -12.28
CA ALA A 229 7.92 -8.96 -12.58
C ALA A 229 8.22 -8.56 -14.03
N ALA A 230 9.47 -8.71 -14.48
CA ALA A 230 9.84 -8.37 -15.85
C ALA A 230 9.18 -9.32 -16.87
N LEU A 231 9.04 -10.61 -16.53
CA LEU A 231 8.33 -11.58 -17.37
C LEU A 231 6.84 -11.27 -17.52
N LEU A 232 6.17 -10.76 -16.47
CA LEU A 232 4.78 -10.30 -16.57
C LEU A 232 4.65 -9.15 -17.57
N HIS A 233 5.60 -8.20 -17.56
CA HIS A 233 5.61 -7.05 -18.48
C HIS A 233 6.08 -7.37 -19.90
N ALA A 234 6.64 -8.56 -20.12
CA ALA A 234 7.03 -9.04 -21.45
C ALA A 234 5.87 -9.73 -22.21
N HIS A 235 4.80 -10.09 -21.50
CA HIS A 235 3.62 -10.75 -22.05
C HIS A 235 2.64 -9.73 -22.66
#